data_AF-G8YIU1-F1
#
_entry.id   AF-G8YIU1-F1
#
_cell.length_a   1.000
_cell.length_b   1.000
_cell.length_c   1.000
_cell.angle_alpha   90.00
_cell.angle_beta   90.00
_cell.angle_gamma   90.00
#
_symmetry.space_group_name_H-M   'P 1'
#
loop_
_entity.id
_entity.type
_entity.pdbx_description
1 polymer ?
#
loop_
_entity_poly.entity_id
_entity_poly.type
_entity_poly.pdbx_seq_one_letter_code
_entity_poly.pdbx_strand_id
1 'polypeptide(L)'
;MSFKYVLQQYINNPKKFPDSVVLEEEDFLVIRDAYPKSVRHLLVIPRSSEITHIHPLDVFDKNQDLYNRVSQIIKKAENILVDELLDIGLLKFESDDAIARESFINTFVRAGIHSVPSLANLHIHVISKDFFSPRLKNKKHYNSFTTSFFVDFDELDPSKRSSASEKTQKNPIQIIKDSPLRCTYCGKSFENKFKHLKLHLEKEFINKFKPSASQIQSFKRLS
;
A
#
# COMPACT_ATOMS: atom_id res chain seq x y z
N MET A 1 -12.07 17.51 -14.13
CA MET A 1 -12.41 16.76 -12.89
C MET A 1 -11.43 17.15 -11.80
N SER A 2 -11.89 17.34 -10.56
CA SER A 2 -11.00 17.53 -9.41
C SER A 2 -10.10 16.31 -9.21
N PHE A 3 -8.83 16.51 -8.84
CA PHE A 3 -7.88 15.42 -8.60
C PHE A 3 -8.38 14.42 -7.54
N LYS A 4 -9.27 14.87 -6.64
CA LYS A 4 -9.91 14.02 -5.62
C LYS A 4 -10.63 12.79 -6.24
N TYR A 5 -11.14 12.89 -7.47
CA TYR A 5 -11.89 11.82 -8.15
C TYR A 5 -11.08 11.12 -9.24
N VAL A 6 -9.75 11.24 -9.22
CA VAL A 6 -8.88 10.71 -10.28
C VAL A 6 -9.01 9.18 -10.45
N LEU A 7 -9.45 8.44 -9.42
CA LEU A 7 -9.62 6.99 -9.52
C LEU A 7 -10.88 6.57 -10.29
N GLN A 8 -11.87 7.47 -10.40
CA GLN A 8 -13.14 7.18 -11.06
C GLN A 8 -12.96 6.79 -12.54
N GLN A 9 -11.91 7.30 -13.20
CA GLN A 9 -11.63 6.96 -14.59
C GLN A 9 -11.29 5.47 -14.78
N TYR A 10 -10.60 4.86 -13.82
CA TYR A 10 -10.27 3.43 -13.86
C TYR A 10 -11.55 2.60 -13.67
N ILE A 11 -12.43 3.00 -12.75
CA ILE A 11 -13.72 2.33 -12.52
C ILE A 11 -14.59 2.39 -13.78
N ASN A 12 -14.68 3.56 -14.41
CA ASN A 12 -15.56 3.78 -15.55
C ASN A 12 -15.05 3.11 -16.83
N ASN A 13 -13.73 3.07 -17.05
CA ASN A 13 -13.13 2.61 -18.30
C ASN A 13 -11.78 1.89 -18.07
N PRO A 14 -11.74 0.75 -17.37
CA PRO A 14 -10.48 0.08 -17.01
C PRO A 14 -9.64 -0.27 -18.26
N LYS A 15 -10.29 -0.68 -19.35
CA LYS A 15 -9.65 -1.02 -20.63
C LYS A 15 -8.84 0.12 -21.29
N LYS A 16 -9.06 1.38 -20.89
CA LYS A 16 -8.25 2.51 -21.36
C LYS A 16 -6.89 2.62 -20.67
N PHE A 17 -6.65 1.82 -19.62
CA PHE A 17 -5.45 1.86 -18.80
C PHE A 17 -4.77 0.49 -18.67
N PRO A 18 -4.45 -0.20 -19.79
CA PRO A 18 -3.90 -1.56 -19.76
C PRO A 18 -2.56 -1.66 -19.02
N ASP A 19 -1.76 -0.59 -18.97
CA ASP A 19 -0.48 -0.57 -18.25
C ASP A 19 -0.65 -0.34 -16.73
N SER A 20 -1.82 0.12 -16.30
CA SER A 20 -2.10 0.43 -14.89
C SER A 20 -2.97 -0.63 -14.22
N VAL A 21 -3.96 -1.17 -14.92
CA VAL A 21 -4.87 -2.20 -14.38
C VAL A 21 -4.19 -3.56 -14.45
N VAL A 22 -3.97 -4.18 -13.29
CA VAL A 22 -3.30 -5.49 -13.18
C VAL A 22 -4.26 -6.64 -12.90
N LEU A 23 -5.47 -6.33 -12.41
CA LEU A 23 -6.55 -7.29 -12.25
C LEU A 23 -7.89 -6.57 -12.43
N GLU A 24 -8.75 -7.15 -13.26
CA GLU A 24 -10.15 -6.74 -13.40
C GLU A 24 -11.04 -7.90 -12.95
N GLU A 25 -11.84 -7.66 -11.91
CA GLU A 25 -12.88 -8.56 -11.43
C GLU A 25 -14.24 -7.87 -11.59
N GLU A 26 -15.32 -8.60 -11.37
CA GLU A 26 -16.69 -8.08 -11.51
C GLU A 26 -16.92 -6.81 -10.68
N ASP A 27 -16.52 -6.84 -9.40
CA ASP A 27 -16.79 -5.75 -8.45
C ASP A 27 -15.55 -4.97 -8.01
N PHE A 28 -14.35 -5.38 -8.43
CA PHE A 28 -13.09 -4.79 -8.00
C PHE A 28 -12.09 -4.64 -9.13
N LEU A 29 -11.23 -3.63 -9.00
CA LEU A 29 -10.06 -3.43 -9.83
C LEU A 29 -8.82 -3.44 -8.93
N VAL A 30 -7.72 -3.99 -9.43
CA VAL A 30 -6.39 -3.77 -8.85
C VAL A 30 -5.58 -2.98 -9.86
N ILE A 31 -5.03 -1.84 -9.41
CA ILE A 31 -4.23 -0.97 -10.26
C ILE A 31 -2.87 -0.67 -9.63
N ARG A 32 -1.87 -0.32 -10.44
CA ARG A 32 -0.62 0.28 -9.98
C ARG A 32 -0.89 1.74 -9.56
N ASP A 33 -0.43 2.14 -8.38
CA ASP A 33 -0.49 3.53 -7.95
C ASP A 33 0.40 4.38 -8.88
N ALA A 34 -0.14 5.45 -9.46
CA ALA A 34 0.58 6.33 -10.39
C ALA A 34 1.71 7.14 -9.70
N TYR A 35 1.71 7.21 -8.37
CA TYR A 35 2.68 7.87 -7.53
C TYR A 35 3.21 6.90 -6.46
N PRO A 36 3.82 5.76 -6.84
CA PRO A 36 4.09 4.65 -5.91
C PRO A 36 5.06 5.07 -4.80
N LYS A 37 4.80 4.68 -3.53
CA LYS A 37 5.67 5.09 -2.39
C LYS A 37 6.78 4.08 -2.07
N SER A 38 6.76 2.94 -2.74
CA SER A 38 7.74 1.85 -2.70
C SER A 38 7.95 1.31 -4.12
N VAL A 39 8.84 0.33 -4.31
CA VAL A 39 9.06 -0.32 -5.63
C VAL A 39 7.76 -0.91 -6.19
N ARG A 40 6.92 -1.48 -5.32
CA ARG A 40 5.57 -1.92 -5.68
C ARG A 40 4.53 -1.30 -4.75
N HIS A 41 3.50 -0.74 -5.37
CA HIS A 41 2.38 -0.12 -4.69
C HIS A 41 1.15 -0.26 -5.57
N LEU A 42 0.25 -1.14 -5.18
CA LEU A 42 -1.01 -1.40 -5.82
C LEU A 42 -2.16 -0.80 -5.01
N LEU A 43 -3.28 -0.56 -5.67
CA LEU A 43 -4.53 -0.12 -5.08
C LEU A 43 -5.64 -1.11 -5.47
N VAL A 44 -6.32 -1.68 -4.48
CA VAL A 44 -7.58 -2.42 -4.67
C VAL A 44 -8.72 -1.41 -4.58
N ILE A 45 -9.54 -1.31 -5.62
CA ILE A 45 -10.58 -0.29 -5.78
C ILE A 45 -11.91 -0.99 -6.06
N PRO A 46 -12.96 -0.79 -5.24
CA PRO A 46 -14.29 -1.26 -5.57
C PRO A 46 -14.91 -0.46 -6.70
N ARG A 47 -15.66 -1.16 -7.56
CA ARG A 47 -16.37 -0.59 -8.71
C ARG A 47 -17.76 -0.09 -8.35
N SER A 48 -18.41 -0.70 -7.36
CA SER A 48 -19.78 -0.33 -6.94
C SER A 48 -19.82 1.10 -6.41
N SER A 49 -20.77 1.89 -6.94
CA SER A 49 -21.05 3.25 -6.51
C SER A 49 -21.54 3.33 -5.05
N GLU A 50 -22.10 2.24 -4.54
CA GLU A 50 -22.63 2.15 -3.18
C GLU A 50 -21.52 2.20 -2.13
N ILE A 51 -20.35 1.61 -2.43
CA ILE A 51 -19.25 1.49 -1.48
C ILE A 51 -18.05 2.39 -1.80
N THR A 52 -17.87 2.78 -3.07
CA THR A 52 -16.67 3.53 -3.49
C THR A 52 -16.55 4.89 -2.80
N HIS A 53 -17.63 5.49 -2.29
CA HIS A 53 -17.58 6.79 -1.60
C HIS A 53 -17.79 6.68 -0.08
N ILE A 54 -17.91 5.48 0.47
CA ILE A 54 -18.01 5.27 1.92
C ILE A 54 -16.63 5.55 2.54
N HIS A 55 -16.64 6.13 3.74
CA HIS A 55 -15.41 6.38 4.46
C HIS A 55 -14.67 5.05 4.75
N PRO A 56 -13.35 4.95 4.48
CA PRO A 56 -12.63 3.67 4.56
C PRO A 56 -12.70 2.97 5.93
N LEU A 57 -12.84 3.73 7.02
CA LEU A 57 -12.98 3.13 8.36
C LEU A 57 -14.35 2.51 8.60
N ASP A 58 -15.37 2.85 7.82
CA ASP A 58 -16.76 2.48 8.09
C ASP A 58 -17.27 1.45 7.06
N VAL A 59 -16.58 1.29 5.92
CA VAL A 59 -17.06 0.51 4.78
C VAL A 59 -17.32 -0.97 5.09
N PHE A 60 -16.60 -1.55 6.06
CA PHE A 60 -16.78 -2.93 6.46
C PHE A 60 -17.71 -3.09 7.65
N ASP A 61 -18.18 -2.02 8.29
CA ASP A 61 -18.97 -2.12 9.51
C ASP A 61 -20.21 -2.97 9.31
N LYS A 62 -20.30 -4.04 10.12
CA LYS A 62 -21.37 -5.06 10.07
C LYS A 62 -21.52 -5.75 8.71
N ASN A 63 -20.54 -5.65 7.81
CA ASN A 63 -20.55 -6.24 6.48
C ASN A 63 -19.39 -7.23 6.32
N GLN A 64 -19.52 -8.40 6.97
CA GLN A 64 -18.51 -9.45 6.93
C GLN A 64 -18.30 -10.01 5.53
N ASP A 65 -19.36 -10.09 4.71
CA ASP A 65 -19.28 -10.60 3.35
C ASP A 65 -18.43 -9.70 2.45
N LEU A 66 -18.61 -8.38 2.54
CA LEU A 66 -17.75 -7.42 1.83
C LEU A 66 -16.29 -7.53 2.29
N TYR A 67 -16.06 -7.63 3.60
CA TYR A 67 -14.70 -7.83 4.15
C TYR A 67 -14.05 -9.09 3.58
N ASN A 68 -14.76 -10.22 3.59
CA ASN A 68 -14.25 -11.49 3.08
C ASN A 68 -13.94 -11.42 1.57
N ARG A 69 -14.82 -10.78 0.79
CA ARG A 69 -14.60 -10.58 -0.65
C ARG A 69 -13.38 -9.71 -0.92
N VAL A 70 -13.23 -8.59 -0.22
CA VAL A 70 -12.06 -7.71 -0.34
C VAL A 70 -10.78 -8.43 0.10
N SER A 71 -10.84 -9.23 1.17
CA SER A 71 -9.70 -10.06 1.63
C SER A 71 -9.19 -10.98 0.52
N GLN A 72 -10.08 -11.61 -0.25
CA GLN A 72 -9.67 -12.44 -1.38
C GLN A 72 -9.00 -11.62 -2.50
N ILE A 73 -9.50 -10.43 -2.79
CA ILE A 73 -8.86 -9.54 -3.80
C ILE A 73 -7.51 -9.04 -3.31
N ILE A 74 -7.35 -8.73 -2.03
CA ILE A 74 -6.07 -8.36 -1.42
C ILE A 74 -5.07 -9.50 -1.57
N LYS A 75 -5.45 -10.75 -1.25
CA LYS A 75 -4.56 -11.91 -1.46
C LYS A 75 -4.11 -12.05 -2.91
N LYS A 76 -5.00 -11.83 -3.88
CA LYS A 76 -4.64 -11.79 -5.31
C LYS A 76 -3.66 -10.65 -5.61
N ALA A 77 -3.89 -9.45 -5.06
CA ALA A 77 -3.01 -8.30 -5.24
C ALA A 77 -1.62 -8.48 -4.60
N GLU A 78 -1.54 -9.10 -3.41
CA GLU A 78 -0.27 -9.46 -2.76
C GLU A 78 0.52 -10.44 -3.62
N ASN A 79 -0.17 -11.44 -4.19
CA ASN A 79 0.44 -12.37 -5.13
C ASN A 79 0.99 -11.65 -6.36
N ILE A 80 0.17 -10.83 -7.03
CA ILE A 80 0.60 -10.03 -8.18
C ILE A 80 1.82 -9.17 -7.83
N LEU A 81 1.82 -8.52 -6.66
CA LEU A 81 2.95 -7.72 -6.20
C LEU A 81 4.24 -8.54 -6.12
N VAL A 82 4.16 -9.74 -5.56
CA VAL A 82 5.32 -10.63 -5.42
C VAL A 82 5.78 -11.14 -6.79
N ASP A 83 4.86 -11.50 -7.68
CA ASP A 83 5.16 -11.93 -9.04
C ASP A 83 5.89 -10.82 -9.80
N GLU A 84 5.41 -9.57 -9.70
CA GLU A 84 6.09 -8.43 -10.31
C GLU A 84 7.48 -8.14 -9.72
N LEU A 85 7.79 -8.61 -8.50
CA LEU A 85 9.13 -8.52 -7.89
C LEU A 85 10.04 -9.66 -8.34
N LEU A 86 9.49 -10.86 -8.57
CA LEU A 86 10.18 -12.00 -9.17
C LEU A 86 10.54 -11.71 -10.62
N ASP A 87 9.59 -11.21 -11.41
CA ASP A 87 9.76 -10.92 -12.85
C ASP A 87 10.89 -9.91 -13.11
N ILE A 88 11.00 -8.90 -12.24
CA ILE A 88 12.08 -7.91 -12.34
C ILE A 88 13.36 -8.38 -11.66
N GLY A 89 13.42 -9.58 -11.11
CA GLY A 89 14.62 -10.20 -10.53
C GLY A 89 15.05 -9.64 -9.17
N LEU A 90 14.15 -9.01 -8.41
CA LEU A 90 14.43 -8.58 -7.04
C LEU A 90 14.21 -9.70 -6.02
N LEU A 91 13.33 -10.65 -6.32
CA LEU A 91 13.12 -11.85 -5.52
C LEU A 91 13.64 -13.08 -6.24
N LYS A 92 14.09 -14.06 -5.45
CA LYS A 92 14.55 -15.36 -5.92
C LYS A 92 14.15 -16.40 -4.87
N PHE A 93 12.96 -16.95 -5.01
CA PHE A 93 12.56 -18.19 -4.35
C PHE A 93 12.10 -19.15 -5.44
N GLU A 94 12.13 -20.46 -5.18
CA GLU A 94 11.70 -21.46 -6.17
C GLU A 94 10.21 -21.26 -6.49
N SER A 95 9.78 -21.48 -7.74
CA SER A 95 8.44 -21.13 -8.22
C SER A 95 7.29 -21.71 -7.40
N ASP A 96 7.52 -22.84 -6.72
CA ASP A 96 6.54 -23.54 -5.89
C ASP A 96 6.81 -23.40 -4.38
N ASP A 97 7.73 -22.52 -3.95
CA ASP A 97 8.01 -22.26 -2.54
C ASP A 97 6.94 -21.36 -1.90
N ALA A 98 5.78 -21.95 -1.65
CA ALA A 98 4.64 -21.30 -1.02
C ALA A 98 4.99 -20.74 0.37
N ILE A 99 5.90 -21.40 1.10
CA ILE A 99 6.30 -20.99 2.46
C ILE A 99 7.15 -19.72 2.39
N ALA A 100 8.15 -19.66 1.51
CA ALA A 100 8.96 -18.45 1.34
C ALA A 100 8.12 -17.28 0.83
N ARG A 101 7.17 -17.55 -0.07
CA ARG A 101 6.23 -16.55 -0.57
C ARG A 101 5.35 -15.98 0.54
N GLU A 102 4.69 -16.84 1.30
CA GLU A 102 3.83 -16.43 2.42
C GLU A 102 4.64 -15.69 3.49
N SER A 103 5.84 -16.19 3.82
CA SER A 103 6.76 -15.51 4.74
C SER A 103 7.16 -14.12 4.24
N PHE A 104 7.43 -13.96 2.95
CA PHE A 104 7.73 -12.66 2.36
C PHE A 104 6.53 -11.70 2.42
N ILE A 105 5.33 -12.18 2.07
CA ILE A 105 4.09 -11.38 2.15
C ILE A 105 3.90 -10.89 3.59
N ASN A 106 3.89 -11.81 4.56
CA ASN A 106 3.64 -11.51 5.97
C ASN A 106 4.68 -10.58 6.61
N THR A 107 5.92 -10.57 6.10
CA THR A 107 7.01 -9.76 6.70
C THR A 107 7.32 -8.47 5.93
N PHE A 108 7.05 -8.43 4.63
CA PHE A 108 7.52 -7.37 3.73
C PHE A 108 6.44 -6.70 2.88
N VAL A 109 5.21 -7.20 2.89
CA VAL A 109 4.06 -6.57 2.24
C VAL A 109 3.10 -6.05 3.32
N ARG A 110 2.38 -4.98 3.01
CA ARG A 110 1.27 -4.48 3.85
C ARG A 110 0.04 -4.25 3.00
N ALA A 111 -1.11 -4.60 3.54
CA ALA A 111 -2.42 -4.26 3.01
C ALA A 111 -3.21 -3.41 4.01
N GLY A 112 -3.80 -2.30 3.57
CA GLY A 112 -4.55 -1.42 4.47
C GLY A 112 -4.97 -0.10 3.87
N ILE A 113 -5.54 0.77 4.70
CA ILE A 113 -6.08 2.06 4.29
C ILE A 113 -5.35 3.21 5.00
N HIS A 114 -5.56 4.42 4.49
CA HIS A 114 -5.31 5.63 5.27
C HIS A 114 -6.56 6.01 6.07
N SER A 115 -6.40 6.33 7.36
CA SER A 115 -7.51 6.76 8.23
C SER A 115 -8.16 8.07 7.81
N VAL A 116 -7.43 8.92 7.08
CA VAL A 116 -7.98 10.09 6.37
C VAL A 116 -7.58 9.99 4.90
N PRO A 117 -8.49 9.56 4.00
CA PRO A 117 -8.15 9.32 2.60
C PRO A 117 -7.85 10.61 1.85
N SER A 118 -6.93 10.54 0.89
CA SER A 118 -6.55 11.68 0.04
C SER A 118 -7.40 11.81 -1.25
N LEU A 119 -8.09 10.74 -1.62
CA LEU A 119 -8.96 10.62 -2.79
C LEU A 119 -10.37 10.22 -2.36
N ALA A 120 -11.37 10.51 -3.18
CA ALA A 120 -12.78 10.28 -2.86
C ALA A 120 -13.17 8.79 -2.96
N ASN A 121 -12.66 8.09 -3.96
CA ASN A 121 -12.93 6.67 -4.13
C ASN A 121 -12.15 5.86 -3.08
N LEU A 122 -12.79 4.87 -2.47
CA LEU A 122 -12.16 3.89 -1.60
C LEU A 122 -11.03 3.19 -2.35
N HIS A 123 -9.88 3.06 -1.69
CA HIS A 123 -8.73 2.35 -2.21
C HIS A 123 -7.99 1.71 -1.04
N ILE A 124 -7.76 0.41 -1.14
CA ILE A 124 -6.91 -0.32 -0.21
C ILE A 124 -5.52 -0.39 -0.82
N HIS A 125 -4.52 0.07 -0.09
CA HIS A 125 -3.12 -0.01 -0.48
C HIS A 125 -2.62 -1.43 -0.29
N VAL A 126 -1.92 -1.98 -1.29
CA VAL A 126 -1.09 -3.19 -1.17
C VAL A 126 0.32 -2.79 -1.57
N ILE A 127 1.23 -2.70 -0.60
CA ILE A 127 2.52 -2.01 -0.75
C ILE A 127 3.67 -2.79 -0.14
N SER A 128 4.82 -2.80 -0.82
CA SER A 128 6.06 -3.35 -0.29
C SER A 128 6.71 -2.41 0.73
N LYS A 129 7.35 -2.96 1.77
CA LYS A 129 7.92 -2.20 2.91
C LYS A 129 9.29 -1.57 2.63
N ASP A 130 9.76 -1.58 1.38
CA ASP A 130 11.06 -1.00 1.03
C ASP A 130 11.09 0.52 1.06
N PHE A 131 9.98 1.18 0.69
CA PHE A 131 9.90 2.63 0.57
C PHE A 131 11.02 3.25 -0.29
N PHE A 132 11.55 2.48 -1.25
CA PHE A 132 12.55 2.90 -2.23
C PHE A 132 11.84 3.45 -3.47
N SER A 133 11.49 4.74 -3.42
CA SER A 133 10.80 5.41 -4.52
C SER A 133 11.22 6.89 -4.69
N PRO A 134 11.35 7.38 -5.95
CA PRO A 134 11.50 8.80 -6.21
C PRO A 134 10.25 9.61 -5.78
N ARG A 135 9.05 9.02 -5.78
CA ARG A 135 7.77 9.67 -5.40
C ARG A 135 7.55 9.75 -3.89
N LEU A 136 8.36 9.06 -3.09
CA LEU A 136 8.44 9.28 -1.64
C LEU A 136 9.24 10.56 -1.38
N LYS A 137 8.54 11.69 -1.20
CA LYS A 137 9.15 13.03 -1.25
C LYS A 137 9.27 13.75 0.10
N ASN A 138 8.52 13.33 1.12
CA ASN A 138 8.48 14.04 2.39
C ASN A 138 8.06 13.14 3.55
N LYS A 139 8.20 13.66 4.77
CA LYS A 139 7.80 12.99 6.02
C LYS A 139 6.33 12.53 6.00
N LYS A 140 5.43 13.35 5.46
CA LYS A 140 4.00 13.01 5.37
C LYS A 140 3.77 11.75 4.53
N HIS A 141 4.43 11.65 3.36
CA HIS A 141 4.31 10.47 2.49
C HIS A 141 4.85 9.20 3.16
N TYR A 142 5.86 9.30 4.02
CA TYR A 142 6.42 8.13 4.69
C TYR A 142 5.56 7.73 5.88
N ASN A 143 5.34 8.67 6.81
CA ASN A 143 4.60 8.40 8.03
C ASN A 143 3.13 8.02 7.76
N SER A 144 2.52 8.44 6.64
CA SER A 144 1.19 7.96 6.28
C SER A 144 1.12 6.44 6.11
N PHE A 145 2.23 5.76 5.80
CA PHE A 145 2.32 4.30 5.66
C PHE A 145 3.07 3.62 6.80
N THR A 146 3.67 4.35 7.75
CA THR A 146 4.55 3.76 8.79
C THR A 146 4.16 4.17 10.21
N THR A 147 2.94 4.66 10.39
CA THR A 147 2.34 5.03 11.68
C THR A 147 0.91 4.52 11.74
N SER A 148 0.21 4.71 12.85
CA SER A 148 -1.22 4.39 12.98
C SER A 148 -2.15 5.23 12.08
N PHE A 149 -1.59 6.14 11.27
CA PHE A 149 -2.35 6.73 10.15
C PHE A 149 -2.69 5.69 9.07
N PHE A 150 -1.83 4.66 8.91
CA PHE A 150 -2.14 3.49 8.11
C PHE A 150 -2.81 2.45 8.99
N VAL A 151 -4.06 2.13 8.70
CA VAL A 151 -4.81 1.08 9.40
C VAL A 151 -4.69 -0.21 8.59
N ASP A 152 -4.07 -1.23 9.17
CA ASP A 152 -3.90 -2.52 8.52
C ASP A 152 -5.28 -3.15 8.25
N PHE A 153 -5.41 -3.83 7.11
CA PHE A 153 -6.70 -4.38 6.67
C PHE A 153 -7.30 -5.34 7.70
N ASP A 154 -6.46 -6.12 8.37
CA ASP A 154 -6.87 -7.05 9.43
C ASP A 154 -7.54 -6.37 10.64
N GLU A 155 -7.29 -5.08 10.87
CA GLU A 155 -7.94 -4.29 11.94
C GLU A 155 -9.34 -3.79 11.52
N LEU A 156 -9.68 -3.88 10.24
CA LEU A 156 -10.99 -3.52 9.71
C LEU A 156 -12.00 -4.67 9.76
N ASP A 157 -11.58 -5.85 10.21
CA ASP A 157 -12.44 -7.03 10.35
C ASP A 157 -13.61 -6.74 11.32
N PRO A 158 -14.87 -6.83 10.86
CA PRO A 158 -16.04 -6.56 11.70
C PRO A 158 -16.11 -7.45 12.94
N SER A 159 -15.57 -8.68 12.85
CA SER A 159 -15.53 -9.62 13.97
C SER A 159 -14.57 -9.20 15.09
N LYS A 160 -13.56 -8.37 14.79
CA LYS A 160 -12.56 -7.88 15.75
C LYS A 160 -12.95 -6.54 16.37
N ARG A 161 -13.91 -5.83 15.78
CA ARG A 161 -14.43 -4.56 16.30
C ARG A 161 -15.37 -4.81 17.47
N SER A 162 -14.83 -4.83 18.69
CA SER A 162 -15.65 -4.64 19.88
C SER A 162 -16.18 -3.20 19.92
N SER A 163 -17.42 -3.04 20.39
CA SER A 163 -18.16 -1.77 20.56
C SER A 163 -17.49 -0.74 21.50
N ALA A 164 -16.23 -0.94 21.87
CA ALA A 164 -15.46 -0.16 22.84
C ALA A 164 -14.19 0.49 22.27
N SER A 165 -14.01 0.52 20.95
CA SER A 165 -12.86 1.21 20.31
C SER A 165 -13.09 2.72 20.11
N GLU A 166 -13.80 3.37 21.03
CA GLU A 166 -13.67 4.82 21.26
C GLU A 166 -12.36 5.09 22.01
N LYS A 167 -11.23 4.93 21.33
CA LYS A 167 -9.94 5.38 21.87
C LYS A 167 -9.60 6.72 21.26
N THR A 168 -9.76 7.76 22.07
CA THR A 168 -8.98 9.01 22.22
C THR A 168 -7.67 9.08 21.42
N GLN A 169 -7.74 8.95 20.10
CA GLN A 169 -6.59 9.05 19.23
C GLN A 169 -6.37 10.53 18.94
N LYS A 170 -5.13 10.99 19.16
CA LYS A 170 -4.64 12.23 18.59
C LYS A 170 -5.11 12.34 17.14
N ASN A 171 -5.49 13.55 16.72
CA ASN A 171 -5.87 13.82 15.34
C ASN A 171 -4.90 13.09 14.37
N PRO A 172 -5.39 12.26 13.42
CA PRO A 172 -4.53 11.46 12.54
C PRO A 172 -3.45 12.26 11.82
N ILE A 173 -3.74 13.53 11.49
CA ILE A 173 -2.76 14.44 10.87
C ILE A 173 -1.65 14.80 11.86
N GLN A 174 -1.97 14.94 13.13
CA GLN A 174 -1.02 15.19 14.21
C GLN A 174 -0.11 13.97 14.44
N ILE A 175 -0.64 12.75 14.32
CA ILE A 175 0.17 11.51 14.39
C ILE A 175 1.30 11.55 13.35
N ILE A 176 0.97 11.85 12.08
CA ILE A 176 1.99 11.98 11.02
C ILE A 176 3.07 13.02 11.39
N LYS A 177 2.64 14.17 11.91
CA LYS A 177 3.53 15.30 12.22
C LYS A 177 4.44 15.01 13.41
N ASP A 178 3.91 14.40 14.46
CA ASP A 178 4.62 14.21 15.73
C ASP A 178 5.48 12.93 15.72
N SER A 179 5.06 11.88 14.98
CA SER A 179 5.79 10.61 14.96
C SER A 179 7.18 10.77 14.34
N PRO A 180 8.24 10.24 14.98
CA PRO A 180 9.58 10.25 14.40
C PRO A 180 9.64 9.34 13.18
N LEU A 181 10.52 9.68 12.24
CA LEU A 181 10.85 8.84 11.10
C LEU A 181 11.64 7.62 11.57
N ARG A 182 11.06 6.43 11.50
CA ARG A 182 11.71 5.16 11.87
C ARG A 182 11.87 4.25 10.66
N CYS A 183 13.05 3.67 10.45
CA CYS A 183 13.31 2.75 9.35
C CYS A 183 12.48 1.47 9.48
N THR A 184 11.88 1.01 8.37
CA THR A 184 11.08 -0.23 8.30
C THR A 184 11.92 -1.51 8.30
N TYR A 185 13.22 -1.41 8.05
CA TYR A 185 14.16 -2.54 8.06
C TYR A 185 14.75 -2.79 9.44
N CYS A 186 15.28 -1.73 10.10
CA CYS A 186 16.08 -1.86 11.32
C CYS A 186 15.53 -1.09 12.53
N GLY A 187 14.41 -0.36 12.38
CA GLY A 187 13.79 0.41 13.47
C GLY A 187 14.52 1.69 13.89
N LYS A 188 15.71 1.98 13.32
CA LYS A 188 16.50 3.19 13.61
C LYS A 188 15.66 4.46 13.40
N SER A 189 15.69 5.35 14.39
CA SER A 189 15.05 6.67 14.34
C SER A 189 15.93 7.70 13.62
N PHE A 190 15.28 8.55 12.85
CA PHE A 190 15.84 9.70 12.14
C PHE A 190 15.15 11.01 12.54
N GLU A 191 14.34 10.98 13.61
CA GLU A 191 13.58 12.13 14.11
C GLU A 191 12.75 12.78 12.97
N ASN A 192 13.13 13.99 12.54
CA ASN A 192 12.49 14.74 11.45
C ASN A 192 13.35 14.82 10.17
N LYS A 193 14.49 14.12 10.13
CA LYS A 193 15.51 14.23 9.07
C LYS A 193 15.17 13.33 7.87
N PHE A 194 14.12 13.66 7.12
CA PHE A 194 13.64 12.86 5.97
C PHE A 194 14.72 12.51 4.92
N LYS A 195 15.59 13.46 4.56
CA LYS A 195 16.69 13.19 3.62
C LYS A 195 17.62 12.07 4.10
N HIS A 196 17.89 12.02 5.40
CA HIS A 196 18.76 11.00 6.00
C HIS A 196 18.07 9.64 6.04
N LEU A 197 16.78 9.59 6.37
CA LEU A 197 15.99 8.37 6.27
C LEU A 197 15.99 7.85 4.83
N LYS A 198 15.71 8.70 3.84
CA LYS A 198 15.62 8.28 2.43
C LYS A 198 16.94 7.67 1.92
N LEU A 199 18.08 8.27 2.26
CA LEU A 199 19.40 7.70 1.95
C LEU A 199 19.66 6.37 2.67
N HIS A 200 19.13 6.21 3.90
CA HIS A 200 19.26 4.98 4.64
C HIS A 200 18.38 3.85 4.05
N LEU A 201 17.12 4.14 3.68
CA LEU A 201 16.23 3.18 3.02
C LEU A 201 16.82 2.70 1.69
N GLU A 202 17.47 3.57 0.91
CA GLU A 202 18.19 3.17 -0.30
C GLU A 202 19.31 2.17 0.00
N LYS A 203 20.09 2.38 1.07
CA LYS A 203 21.14 1.43 1.49
C LYS A 203 20.54 0.09 1.93
N GLU A 204 19.50 0.12 2.75
CA GLU A 204 18.81 -1.09 3.20
C GLU A 204 18.20 -1.89 2.04
N PHE A 205 17.60 -1.19 1.07
CA PHE A 205 17.06 -1.79 -0.15
C PHE A 205 18.16 -2.46 -0.97
N ILE A 206 19.27 -1.76 -1.24
CA ILE A 206 20.40 -2.31 -1.99
C ILE A 206 21.00 -3.53 -1.27
N ASN A 207 21.16 -3.45 0.05
CA ASN A 207 21.70 -4.55 0.85
C ASN A 207 20.80 -5.80 0.81
N LYS A 208 19.48 -5.62 0.95
CA LYS A 208 18.51 -6.72 0.98
C LYS A 208 18.34 -7.37 -0.39
N PHE A 209 18.12 -6.57 -1.43
CA PHE A 209 17.70 -7.08 -2.74
C PHE A 209 18.83 -7.19 -3.76
N LYS A 210 20.00 -6.58 -3.49
CA LYS A 210 21.18 -6.59 -4.36
C LYS A 210 20.83 -6.32 -5.85
N PRO A 211 20.05 -5.26 -6.15
CA PRO A 211 19.66 -4.94 -7.51
C PRO A 211 20.89 -4.60 -8.36
N SER A 212 20.85 -4.94 -9.64
CA SER A 212 21.80 -4.46 -10.65
C SER A 212 21.68 -2.94 -10.85
N ALA A 213 22.73 -2.34 -11.43
CA ALA A 213 22.75 -0.92 -11.73
C ALA A 213 21.60 -0.49 -12.67
N SER A 214 21.22 -1.35 -13.63
CA SER A 214 20.11 -1.08 -14.55
C SER A 214 18.75 -1.09 -13.83
N GLN A 215 18.53 -2.01 -12.89
CA GLN A 215 17.33 -2.03 -12.04
C GLN A 215 17.25 -0.79 -11.15
N ILE A 216 18.35 -0.37 -10.52
CA ILE A 216 18.37 0.88 -9.73
C ILE A 216 18.01 2.08 -10.60
N GLN A 217 18.55 2.14 -11.82
CA GLN A 217 18.29 3.23 -12.74
C GLN A 217 16.83 3.25 -13.23
N SER A 218 16.22 2.09 -13.48
CA SER A 218 14.81 2.02 -13.90
C SER A 218 13.87 2.51 -12.79
N PHE A 219 14.09 2.11 -11.54
CA PHE A 219 13.27 2.58 -10.41
C PHE A 219 13.40 4.09 -10.17
N LYS A 220 14.56 4.68 -10.45
CA LYS A 220 14.78 6.13 -10.33
C LYS A 220 14.13 6.95 -11.47
N ARG A 221 13.84 6.34 -12.63
CA ARG A 221 13.25 7.02 -13.80
C ARG A 221 11.71 7.12 -13.79
N LEU A 222 11.02 6.37 -12.94
CA LEU A 222 9.55 6.39 -12.82
C LEU A 222 8.98 7.66 -12.11
N SER A 223 9.74 8.76 -12.13
CA SER A 223 9.49 10.04 -11.44
C SER A 223 8.65 11.04 -12.21
#